data_AF-A0A3D3NUJ9-F1
#
_entry.id   AF-A0A3D3NUJ9-F1
#
_cell.length_a   1.000
_cell.length_b   1.000
_cell.length_c   1.000
_cell.angle_alpha   90.00
_cell.angle_beta   90.00
_cell.angle_gamma   90.00
#
_symmetry.space_group_name_H-M   'P 1'
#
loop_
_entity.id
_entity.type
_entity.pdbx_description
1 polymer ?
#
loop_
_entity_poly.entity_id
_entity_poly.type
_entity_poly.pdbx_seq_one_letter_code
_entity_poly.pdbx_strand_id
1 'polypeptide(L)'
;VAAAFVDETRPELASQVEAIEWFRVGQLGKMIAFFKREGVSQAVMVGQIAPKNLFDLRPDLRTLLMLARVPKRNAESLFGAIAGELAKDGITLLPATTFLEDLMPAAGHVAGPQIKKRRWDDARYGFDIAKESSRLDIGQT
;
A
#
# COMPACT_ATOMS: atom_id res chain seq x y z
N VAL A 1 13.39 7.78 7.45
CA VAL A 1 13.87 6.41 7.15
C VAL A 1 13.03 5.83 6.01
N ALA A 2 13.64 5.18 5.02
CA ALA A 2 12.93 4.53 3.92
C ALA A 2 13.48 3.12 3.64
N ALA A 3 12.59 2.14 3.51
CA ALA A 3 12.92 0.84 2.92
C ALA A 3 12.64 0.91 1.41
N ALA A 4 13.70 0.93 0.60
CA ALA A 4 13.60 1.02 -0.84
C ALA A 4 13.62 -0.37 -1.47
N PHE A 5 12.89 -0.55 -2.57
CA PHE A 5 12.88 -1.79 -3.33
C PHE A 5 13.62 -1.60 -4.65
N VAL A 6 14.58 -2.50 -4.91
CA VAL A 6 15.33 -2.54 -6.18
C VAL A 6 14.34 -2.70 -7.34
N ASP A 7 14.57 -1.97 -8.42
CA ASP A 7 13.73 -1.91 -9.63
C ASP A 7 12.33 -1.28 -9.46
N GLU A 8 11.98 -0.80 -8.26
CA GLU A 8 10.67 -0.19 -7.96
C GLU A 8 10.82 1.24 -7.42
N THR A 9 11.77 1.45 -6.51
CA THR A 9 11.98 2.74 -5.84
C THR A 9 12.94 3.60 -6.66
N ARG A 10 12.56 4.86 -6.85
CA ARG A 10 13.39 5.86 -7.53
C ARG A 10 14.65 6.17 -6.69
N PRO A 11 15.87 6.08 -7.25
CA PRO A 11 17.12 6.35 -6.53
C PRO A 11 17.19 7.74 -5.89
N GLU A 12 16.54 8.73 -6.50
CA GLU A 12 16.48 10.11 -6.00
C GLU A 12 15.92 10.22 -4.56
N LEU A 13 15.13 9.25 -4.09
CA LEU A 13 14.60 9.21 -2.72
C LEU A 13 15.72 9.21 -1.67
N ALA A 14 16.90 8.66 -1.99
CA ALA A 14 18.03 8.59 -1.06
C ALA A 14 18.48 9.97 -0.55
N SER A 15 18.24 11.03 -1.34
CA SER A 15 18.57 12.41 -0.96
C SER A 15 17.51 13.09 -0.07
N GLN A 16 16.36 12.46 0.15
CA GLN A 16 15.19 13.04 0.81
C GLN A 16 14.88 12.39 2.16
N VAL A 17 15.71 11.44 2.59
CA VAL A 17 15.47 10.64 3.80
C VAL A 17 16.75 10.53 4.64
N GLU A 18 16.57 10.48 5.96
CA GLU A 18 17.68 10.37 6.91
C GLU A 18 18.46 9.04 6.80
N ALA A 19 17.75 7.95 6.51
CA ALA A 19 18.33 6.63 6.30
C ALA A 19 17.55 5.89 5.23
N ILE A 20 18.26 5.12 4.39
CA ILE A 20 17.67 4.30 3.34
C ILE A 20 18.43 2.98 3.24
N GLU A 21 17.70 1.88 3.10
CA GLU A 21 18.27 0.57 2.81
C GLU A 21 17.50 -0.05 1.63
N TRP A 22 18.24 -0.74 0.74
CA TRP A 22 17.72 -1.32 -0.48
C TRP A 22 17.47 -2.82 -0.32
N PHE A 23 16.24 -3.23 -0.61
CA PHE A 23 15.76 -4.59 -0.49
C PHE A 23 15.28 -5.12 -1.83
N ARG A 24 15.26 -6.44 -1.98
CA ARG A 24 14.47 -7.10 -3.01
C ARG A 24 13.07 -7.38 -2.48
N VAL A 25 12.08 -7.40 -3.36
CA VAL A 25 10.71 -7.77 -2.99
C VAL A 25 10.72 -9.18 -2.38
N GLY A 26 10.10 -9.31 -1.20
CA GLY A 26 10.09 -10.54 -0.41
C GLY A 26 11.12 -10.61 0.73
N GLN A 27 11.96 -9.60 0.94
CA GLN A 27 12.91 -9.57 2.07
C GLN A 27 12.33 -8.89 3.33
N LEU A 28 11.15 -9.34 3.78
CA LEU A 28 10.41 -8.75 4.88
C LEU A 28 11.17 -8.78 6.21
N GLY A 29 11.86 -9.88 6.51
CA GLY A 29 12.65 -10.01 7.74
C GLY A 29 13.81 -9.02 7.78
N LYS A 30 14.50 -8.80 6.65
CA LYS A 30 15.54 -7.77 6.57
C LYS A 30 14.99 -6.36 6.74
N MET A 31 13.86 -6.06 6.09
CA MET A 31 13.19 -4.77 6.21
C MET A 31 12.77 -4.48 7.67
N ILE A 32 12.22 -5.47 8.37
CA ILE A 32 11.85 -5.34 9.79
C ILE A 32 13.09 -5.12 10.65
N ALA A 33 14.18 -5.86 10.41
CA ALA A 33 15.42 -5.68 11.15
C ALA A 33 16.01 -4.26 10.97
N PHE A 34 15.94 -3.72 9.75
CA PHE A 34 16.29 -2.33 9.46
C PHE A 34 15.43 -1.35 10.24
N PHE A 35 14.10 -1.46 10.14
CA PHE A 35 13.19 -0.59 10.86
C PHE A 35 13.42 -0.60 12.38
N LYS A 36 13.67 -1.77 12.98
CA LYS A 36 14.00 -1.86 14.41
C LYS A 36 15.31 -1.17 14.75
N ARG A 37 16.34 -1.31 13.91
CA ARG A 37 17.64 -0.65 14.10
C ARG A 37 17.50 0.87 14.07
N GLU A 38 16.65 1.38 13.19
CA GLU A 38 16.37 2.82 13.05
C GLU A 38 15.29 3.32 14.03
N GLY A 39 14.80 2.48 14.95
CA GLY A 39 13.80 2.88 15.95
C GLY A 39 12.41 3.19 15.39
N VAL A 40 12.06 2.67 14.21
CA VAL A 40 10.76 2.89 13.56
C VAL A 40 9.65 2.14 14.29
N SER A 41 8.58 2.84 14.66
CA SER A 41 7.37 2.28 15.30
C SER A 41 6.11 2.36 14.42
N GLN A 42 6.16 3.15 13.36
CA GLN A 42 5.08 3.33 12.39
C GLN A 42 5.66 3.34 10.98
N ALA A 43 4.98 2.66 10.05
CA ALA A 43 5.38 2.59 8.66
C ALA A 43 4.17 2.88 7.75
N VAL A 44 4.43 3.39 6.55
CA VAL A 44 3.44 3.56 5.49
C VAL A 44 4.01 2.99 4.20
N MET A 45 3.18 2.32 3.40
CA MET A 45 3.55 1.86 2.05
C MET A 45 3.18 2.94 1.04
N VAL A 46 4.16 3.36 0.23
CA VAL A 46 3.99 4.41 -0.79
C VAL A 46 4.59 3.94 -2.10
N GLY A 47 3.87 4.20 -3.19
CA GLY A 47 4.27 3.82 -4.54
C GLY A 47 3.60 2.54 -5.04
N GLN A 48 3.82 2.24 -6.31
CA GLN A 48 3.38 1.00 -6.92
C GLN A 48 4.47 -0.05 -6.83
N ILE A 49 4.06 -1.30 -6.69
CA ILE A 49 4.92 -2.47 -6.94
C ILE A 49 4.38 -3.10 -8.21
N ALA A 50 5.25 -3.32 -9.19
CA ALA A 50 4.82 -3.95 -10.42
C ALA A 50 4.28 -5.36 -10.11
N PRO A 51 3.09 -5.75 -10.61
CA PRO A 51 2.49 -7.06 -10.30
C PRO A 51 3.44 -8.23 -10.59
N LYS A 52 4.25 -8.14 -11.64
CA LYS A 52 5.29 -9.13 -11.99
C LYS A 52 6.27 -9.40 -10.83
N ASN A 53 6.65 -8.37 -10.07
CA ASN A 53 7.63 -8.47 -8.98
C ASN A 53 7.00 -9.01 -7.70
N LEU A 54 5.66 -8.99 -7.61
CA LEU A 54 4.91 -9.71 -6.59
C LEU A 54 4.88 -11.22 -6.83
N PHE A 55 5.17 -11.67 -8.07
CA PHE A 55 5.26 -13.08 -8.44
C PHE A 55 6.71 -13.58 -8.56
N ASP A 56 7.69 -12.71 -8.87
CA ASP A 56 9.13 -12.99 -8.84
C ASP A 56 9.77 -12.59 -7.50
N LEU A 57 9.23 -13.14 -6.41
CA LEU A 57 9.69 -12.85 -5.06
C LEU A 57 10.99 -13.59 -4.74
N ARG A 58 11.88 -12.95 -3.98
CA ARG A 58 12.98 -13.63 -3.30
C ARG A 58 12.72 -13.67 -1.79
N PRO A 59 11.81 -14.55 -1.34
CA PRO A 59 11.35 -14.53 0.03
C PRO A 59 12.45 -14.99 0.98
N ASP A 60 12.68 -14.23 2.04
CA ASP A 60 13.43 -14.74 3.18
C ASP A 60 12.58 -15.74 4.00
N LEU A 61 13.19 -16.41 4.97
CA LEU A 61 12.50 -17.41 5.80
C LEU A 61 11.22 -16.85 6.45
N ARG A 62 11.23 -15.59 6.85
CA ARG A 62 10.09 -14.95 7.49
C ARG A 62 8.96 -14.73 6.48
N THR A 63 9.27 -14.20 5.30
CA THR A 63 8.31 -14.05 4.21
C THR A 63 7.76 -15.41 3.78
N LEU A 64 8.58 -16.46 3.69
CA LEU A 64 8.12 -17.82 3.37
C LEU A 64 7.09 -18.32 4.39
N LEU A 65 7.38 -18.19 5.70
CA LEU A 65 6.47 -18.59 6.76
C LEU A 65 5.17 -17.79 6.77
N MET A 66 5.26 -16.48 6.48
CA MET A 66 4.09 -15.62 6.32
C MET A 66 3.24 -16.09 5.12
N LEU A 67 3.85 -16.25 3.94
CA LEU A 67 3.16 -16.67 2.71
C LEU A 67 2.49 -18.04 2.85
N ALA A 68 3.07 -18.96 3.61
CA ALA A 68 2.48 -20.27 3.89
C ALA A 68 1.18 -20.18 4.72
N ARG A 69 0.96 -19.08 5.44
CA ARG A 69 -0.24 -18.84 6.25
C ARG A 69 -1.31 -18.05 5.53
N VAL A 70 -1.01 -17.45 4.37
CA VAL A 70 -1.97 -16.64 3.62
C VAL A 70 -2.88 -17.58 2.79
N PRO A 71 -4.20 -17.57 3.01
CA PRO A 71 -5.11 -18.54 2.40
C PRO A 71 -5.32 -18.34 0.89
N LYS A 72 -5.17 -17.09 0.41
CA LYS A 72 -5.22 -16.72 -1.01
C LYS A 72 -4.04 -15.80 -1.31
N ARG A 73 -3.52 -15.81 -2.53
CA ARG A 73 -2.42 -14.92 -2.94
C ARG A 73 -2.97 -13.76 -3.76
N ASN A 74 -3.84 -12.96 -3.16
CA ASN A 74 -4.29 -11.69 -3.75
C ASN A 74 -3.65 -10.51 -3.01
N ALA A 75 -3.70 -9.32 -3.60
CA ALA A 75 -3.08 -8.12 -3.01
C ALA A 75 -3.60 -7.83 -1.59
N GLU A 76 -4.91 -7.87 -1.37
CA GLU A 76 -5.52 -7.57 -0.07
C GLU A 76 -4.98 -8.47 1.06
N SER A 77 -5.00 -9.79 0.85
CA SER A 77 -4.51 -10.76 1.84
C SER A 77 -2.99 -10.67 2.05
N LEU A 78 -2.22 -10.38 1.00
CA LEU A 78 -0.77 -10.17 1.10
C LEU A 78 -0.43 -8.94 1.93
N PHE A 79 -1.08 -7.80 1.67
CA PHE A 79 -0.84 -6.58 2.44
C PHE A 79 -1.29 -6.72 3.89
N GLY A 80 -2.42 -7.38 4.14
CA GLY A 80 -2.85 -7.71 5.51
C GLY A 80 -1.86 -8.60 6.24
N ALA A 81 -1.26 -9.59 5.57
CA ALA A 81 -0.24 -10.45 6.16
C ALA A 81 1.06 -9.68 6.49
N ILE A 82 1.49 -8.77 5.60
CA ILE A 82 2.63 -7.88 5.85
C ILE A 82 2.37 -6.98 7.06
N ALA A 83 1.18 -6.38 7.16
CA ALA A 83 0.78 -5.59 8.32
C ALA A 83 0.87 -6.38 9.62
N GLY A 84 0.36 -7.62 9.61
CA GLY A 84 0.43 -8.51 10.77
C GLY A 84 1.86 -8.91 11.15
N GLU A 85 2.75 -9.10 10.18
CA GLU A 85 4.17 -9.38 10.44
C GLU A 85 4.90 -8.17 11.02
N LEU A 86 4.64 -6.97 10.54
CA LEU A 86 5.18 -5.72 11.10
C LEU A 86 4.70 -5.52 12.55
N ALA A 87 3.42 -5.74 12.81
CA ALA A 87 2.82 -5.56 14.14
C ALA A 87 3.45 -6.49 15.20
N LYS A 88 3.87 -7.71 14.83
CA LYS A 88 4.58 -8.63 15.75
C LYS A 88 5.89 -8.06 16.29
N ASP A 89 6.49 -7.10 15.57
CA ASP A 89 7.71 -6.41 15.98
C ASP A 89 7.45 -4.98 16.47
N GLY A 90 6.19 -4.63 16.78
CA GLY A 90 5.81 -3.32 17.30
C GLY A 90 5.78 -2.21 16.24
N ILE A 91 5.76 -2.56 14.96
CA ILE A 91 5.69 -1.61 13.84
C ILE A 91 4.25 -1.56 13.34
N THR A 92 3.59 -0.42 13.50
CA THR A 92 2.21 -0.23 13.03
C THR A 92 2.21 0.20 11.57
N LEU A 93 1.58 -0.59 10.69
CA LEU A 93 1.38 -0.20 9.30
C LEU A 93 0.18 0.74 9.20
N LEU A 94 0.45 2.01 8.91
CA LEU A 94 -0.55 3.07 8.78
C LEU A 94 -1.28 2.98 7.43
N PRO A 95 -2.55 3.44 7.36
CA PRO A 95 -3.23 3.67 6.09
C PRO A 95 -2.41 4.56 5.15
N ALA A 96 -2.42 4.26 3.85
CA ALA A 96 -1.72 5.06 2.84
C ALA A 96 -2.20 6.53 2.78
N THR A 97 -3.42 6.80 3.27
CA THR A 97 -4.04 8.13 3.30
C THR A 97 -3.63 8.98 4.51
N THR A 98 -2.95 8.42 5.51
CA THR A 98 -2.71 9.09 6.82
C THR A 98 -2.08 10.47 6.69
N PHE A 99 -1.20 10.68 5.71
CA PHE A 99 -0.51 11.96 5.48
C PHE A 99 -1.04 12.72 4.26
N LEU A 100 -2.14 12.26 3.67
CA LEU A 100 -2.76 12.83 2.48
C LEU A 100 -4.14 13.42 2.76
N GLU A 101 -4.63 13.35 4.00
CA GLU A 101 -6.00 13.74 4.35
C GLU A 101 -6.34 15.18 3.92
N ASP A 102 -5.41 16.12 4.11
CA ASP A 102 -5.56 17.52 3.69
C ASP A 102 -5.56 17.72 2.17
N LEU A 103 -5.10 16.73 1.41
CA LEU A 103 -5.09 16.72 -0.05
C LEU A 103 -6.28 15.97 -0.65
N MET A 104 -7.09 15.32 0.19
CA MET A 104 -8.26 14.57 -0.25
C MET A 104 -9.47 15.50 -0.36
N PRO A 105 -10.30 15.36 -1.40
CA PRO A 105 -11.52 16.15 -1.51
C PRO A 105 -12.49 15.80 -0.39
N ALA A 106 -13.04 16.84 0.26
CA ALA A 106 -14.17 16.68 1.16
C ALA A 106 -15.42 16.21 0.39
N ALA A 107 -16.38 15.65 1.11
CA ALA A 107 -17.65 15.25 0.52
C ALA A 107 -18.36 16.45 -0.14
N GLY A 108 -18.74 16.29 -1.40
CA GLY A 108 -19.50 17.28 -2.15
C GLY A 108 -18.80 17.75 -3.41
N HIS A 109 -19.18 18.94 -3.87
CA HIS A 109 -18.67 19.51 -5.10
C HIS A 109 -17.30 20.14 -4.88
N VAL A 110 -16.29 19.62 -5.57
CA VAL A 110 -14.87 20.03 -5.40
C VAL A 110 -14.52 21.22 -6.27
N ALA A 111 -14.83 21.16 -7.57
CA ALA A 111 -14.46 22.19 -8.54
C ALA A 111 -15.36 22.14 -9.78
N GLY A 112 -15.45 23.27 -10.48
CA GLY A 112 -16.21 23.41 -11.73
C GLY A 112 -17.61 24.02 -11.55
N PRO A 113 -18.46 23.94 -12.58
CA PRO A 113 -19.83 24.45 -12.50
C PRO A 113 -20.70 23.62 -11.55
N GLN A 114 -21.62 24.28 -10.84
CA GLN A 114 -22.57 23.62 -9.95
C GLN A 114 -23.31 22.46 -10.66
N ILE A 115 -23.24 21.28 -10.04
CA ILE A 115 -23.82 20.05 -10.58
C ILE A 115 -25.35 20.10 -10.42
N LYS A 116 -26.07 20.00 -11.54
CA LYS A 116 -27.54 19.89 -11.55
C LYS A 116 -28.00 18.59 -10.89
N LYS A 117 -29.14 18.61 -10.20
CA LYS A 117 -29.71 17.46 -9.47
C LYS A 117 -29.67 16.13 -10.25
N ARG A 118 -30.09 16.12 -11.52
CA ARG A 118 -30.08 14.93 -12.37
C ARG A 118 -28.70 14.27 -12.50
N ARG A 119 -27.63 15.07 -12.57
CA ARG A 119 -26.25 14.55 -12.67
C ARG A 119 -25.75 13.94 -11.35
N TRP A 120 -26.30 14.36 -10.21
CA TRP A 120 -26.03 13.68 -8.94
C TRP A 120 -26.63 12.28 -8.90
N ASP A 121 -27.80 12.08 -9.51
CA ASP A 121 -28.41 10.76 -9.59
C ASP A 121 -27.58 9.82 -10.49
N ASP A 122 -27.08 10.32 -11.63
CA ASP A 122 -26.15 9.57 -12.49
C ASP A 122 -24.83 9.24 -11.75
N ALA A 123 -24.27 10.20 -11.02
CA ALA A 123 -23.03 10.00 -10.26
C ALA A 123 -23.18 8.97 -9.14
N ARG A 124 -24.32 8.98 -8.42
CA ARG A 124 -24.63 7.97 -7.40
C ARG A 124 -24.75 6.59 -8.03
N TYR A 125 -25.51 6.48 -9.12
CA TYR A 125 -25.65 5.22 -9.84
C TYR A 125 -24.30 4.68 -10.32
N GLY A 126 -23.47 5.52 -10.94
CA GLY A 126 -22.13 5.13 -11.37
C GLY A 126 -21.23 4.69 -10.21
N PHE A 127 -21.30 5.38 -9.08
CA PHE A 127 -20.56 5.01 -7.86
C PHE A 127 -20.97 3.63 -7.34
N ASP A 128 -22.27 3.33 -7.28
CA ASP A 128 -22.78 2.04 -6.84
C ASP A 128 -22.32 0.90 -7.77
N ILE A 129 -22.36 1.11 -9.09
CA ILE A 129 -21.85 0.14 -10.07
C ILE A 129 -20.34 -0.07 -9.91
N ALA A 130 -19.57 0.99 -9.76
CA ALA A 130 -18.12 0.90 -9.55
C ALA A 130 -17.77 0.14 -8.27
N LYS A 131 -18.55 0.34 -7.18
CA LYS A 131 -18.40 -0.40 -5.92
C LYS A 131 -18.63 -1.90 -6.11
N GLU A 132 -19.70 -2.29 -6.82
CA GLU A 132 -19.98 -3.70 -7.08
C GLU A 132 -18.95 -4.35 -8.02
N SER A 133 -18.48 -3.64 -9.04
CA SER A 133 -17.41 -4.11 -9.93
C SER A 133 -16.10 -4.37 -9.17
N SER A 134 -15.72 -3.42 -8.29
CA SER A 134 -14.53 -3.55 -7.45
C SER A 134 -14.64 -4.68 -6.44
N ARG A 135 -15.84 -4.95 -5.90
CA ARG A 135 -16.09 -6.06 -4.96
C ARG A 135 -15.84 -7.42 -5.60
N LEU A 136 -15.95 -7.52 -6.93
CA LEU A 136 -15.75 -8.74 -7.71
C LEU A 136 -14.33 -8.84 -8.30
N ASP A 137 -13.39 -7.98 -7.90
CA ASP A 137 -12.02 -7.92 -8.42
C ASP A 137 -11.93 -7.70 -9.95
N ILE A 138 -12.98 -7.14 -10.58
CA ILE A 138 -13.01 -6.88 -12.03
C ILE A 138 -12.23 -5.60 -12.37
N GLY A 139 -12.36 -4.57 -11.54
CA GLY A 139 -11.74 -3.26 -11.73
C GLY A 139 -12.38 -2.19 -10.83
N GLN A 140 -11.76 -1.01 -10.79
CA GLN A 140 -12.19 0.11 -9.95
C GLN A 140 -12.89 1.23 -10.74
N THR A 141 -13.09 1.03 -12.04
CA THR A 141 -13.63 2.00 -13.01
C THR A 141 -14.56 1.33 -13.99
#